data_AF-A0A4Y2SAA5-F1
#
_entry.id   AF-A0A4Y2SAA5-F1
#
_cell.length_a   1.000
_cell.length_b   1.000
_cell.length_c   1.000
_cell.angle_alpha   90.00
_cell.angle_beta   90.00
_cell.angle_gamma   90.00
#
_symmetry.space_group_name_H-M   'P 1'
#
loop_
_entity.id
_entity.type
_entity.pdbx_description
1 polymer ?
#
loop_
_entity_poly.entity_id
_entity_poly.type
_entity_poly.pdbx_seq_one_letter_code
_entity_poly.pdbx_strand_id
1 'polypeptide(L)'
;MNNDKLNIFPPTPEAHKAIQNKIIQDGMKSRTYELNDEKQIKVVIRGLSKDFDTSEIISHLQNQGFAPTLCHPIRNRQSNTNFNLFLVTLPKITKSKEIYQIEFIGRMRVTIES
;
A
#
# COMPACT_ATOMS: atom_id res chain seq x y z
N MET A 1 -1.23 -37.42 14.44
CA MET A 1 -1.63 -36.10 14.95
C MET A 1 -2.63 -35.52 13.96
N ASN A 2 -3.92 -35.56 14.27
CA ASN A 2 -4.95 -35.00 13.39
C ASN A 2 -4.77 -33.48 13.29
N ASN A 3 -4.68 -32.99 12.07
CA ASN A 3 -4.75 -31.56 11.78
C ASN A 3 -6.25 -31.20 11.76
N ASP A 4 -6.86 -31.01 12.92
CA ASP A 4 -8.26 -30.57 13.07
C ASP A 4 -8.41 -29.09 12.66
N LYS A 5 -8.07 -28.79 11.40
CA LYS A 5 -8.12 -27.45 10.80
C LYS A 5 -9.07 -27.50 9.62
N LEU A 6 -10.14 -26.71 9.71
CA LEU A 6 -11.05 -26.48 8.60
C LEU A 6 -10.44 -25.41 7.68
N ASN A 7 -10.16 -25.78 6.44
CA ASN A 7 -9.73 -24.85 5.40
C ASN A 7 -10.93 -24.46 4.55
N ILE A 8 -11.22 -23.17 4.46
CA ILE A 8 -12.34 -22.63 3.68
C ILE A 8 -11.76 -21.79 2.54
N PHE A 9 -12.22 -22.05 1.31
CA PHE A 9 -11.84 -21.31 0.11
C PHE A 9 -13.09 -20.61 -0.46
N PRO A 10 -13.34 -19.34 -0.07
CA PRO A 10 -14.51 -18.62 -0.54
C PRO A 10 -14.43 -18.37 -2.05
N PRO A 11 -15.53 -18.56 -2.81
CA PRO A 11 -15.54 -18.33 -4.25
C PRO A 11 -15.53 -16.84 -4.63
N THR A 12 -15.94 -15.96 -3.71
CA THR A 12 -16.00 -14.50 -3.95
C THR A 12 -15.39 -13.71 -2.78
N PRO A 13 -14.89 -12.48 -3.04
CA PRO A 13 -14.39 -11.58 -1.99
C PRO A 13 -15.46 -11.23 -0.94
N GLU A 14 -16.72 -11.08 -1.35
CA GLU A 14 -17.85 -10.81 -0.45
C GLU A 14 -18.09 -11.98 0.50
N ALA A 15 -18.04 -13.21 -0.02
CA ALA A 15 -18.17 -14.42 0.79
C ALA A 15 -17.01 -14.55 1.78
N HIS A 16 -15.78 -14.21 1.36
CA HIS A 16 -14.63 -14.18 2.25
C HIS A 16 -14.83 -13.20 3.42
N LYS A 17 -15.27 -11.96 3.14
CA LYS A 17 -15.56 -10.95 4.17
C LYS A 17 -16.68 -11.41 5.11
N ALA A 18 -17.76 -11.98 4.58
CA ALA A 18 -18.87 -12.49 5.37
C ALA A 18 -18.42 -13.59 6.34
N ILE A 19 -17.62 -14.56 5.85
CA ILE A 19 -17.06 -15.64 6.66
C ILE A 19 -16.13 -15.08 7.74
N GLN A 20 -15.23 -14.16 7.38
CA GLN A 20 -14.30 -13.55 8.33
C GLN A 20 -15.04 -12.77 9.43
N ASN A 21 -16.04 -11.96 9.07
CA ASN A 21 -16.85 -11.22 10.02
C ASN A 21 -17.59 -12.17 10.98
N LYS A 22 -18.12 -13.28 10.47
CA LYS A 22 -18.81 -14.27 11.28
C LYS A 22 -17.86 -14.97 12.27
N ILE A 23 -16.67 -15.34 11.81
CA ILE A 23 -15.61 -15.93 12.65
C ILE A 23 -15.19 -14.99 13.78
N ILE A 24 -15.03 -13.69 13.49
CA ILE A 24 -14.70 -12.66 14.49
C ILE A 24 -15.85 -12.50 15.48
N GLN A 25 -17.10 -12.42 14.99
CA GLN A 25 -18.30 -12.30 15.84
C GLN A 25 -18.44 -13.48 16.80
N ASP A 26 -18.15 -14.69 16.33
CA ASP A 26 -18.24 -15.92 17.12
C ASP A 26 -16.99 -16.16 18.00
N GLY A 27 -16.01 -15.24 17.99
CA GLY A 27 -14.80 -15.30 18.83
C GLY A 27 -13.85 -16.45 18.47
N MET A 28 -13.95 -16.98 17.25
CA MET A 28 -13.19 -18.15 16.82
C MET A 28 -11.77 -17.77 16.39
N LYS A 29 -10.79 -18.59 16.78
CA LYS A 29 -9.39 -18.42 16.39
C LYS A 29 -9.22 -18.81 14.92
N SER A 30 -8.82 -17.87 14.07
CA SER A 30 -8.63 -18.10 12.64
C SER A 30 -7.33 -17.52 12.12
N ARG A 31 -6.90 -18.02 10.96
CA ARG A 31 -5.82 -17.44 10.16
C ARG A 31 -6.38 -17.23 8.76
N THR A 32 -6.39 -15.97 8.31
CA THR A 32 -6.85 -15.61 6.98
C THR A 32 -5.74 -14.93 6.18
N TYR A 33 -5.91 -14.90 4.85
CA TYR A 33 -5.04 -14.18 3.94
C TYR A 33 -5.76 -12.91 3.46
N GLU A 34 -5.02 -11.82 3.27
CA GLU A 34 -5.57 -10.59 2.68
C GLU A 34 -6.12 -10.87 1.28
N LEU A 35 -7.31 -10.34 1.00
CA LEU A 35 -7.91 -10.44 -0.32
C LEU A 35 -7.05 -9.71 -1.35
N ASN A 36 -7.08 -10.14 -2.60
CA ASN A 36 -6.31 -9.49 -3.67
C ASN A 36 -6.66 -8.00 -3.82
N ASP A 37 -7.91 -7.63 -3.54
CA ASP A 37 -8.39 -6.24 -3.59
C ASP A 37 -7.93 -5.39 -2.39
N GLU A 38 -7.55 -6.04 -1.29
CA GLU A 38 -6.94 -5.40 -0.11
C GLU A 38 -5.43 -5.23 -0.28
N LYS A 39 -4.82 -5.90 -1.27
CA LYS A 39 -3.39 -5.78 -1.51
C LYS A 39 -3.07 -4.34 -1.91
N GLN A 40 -2.03 -3.83 -1.30
CA GLN A 40 -1.47 -2.53 -1.62
C GLN A 40 -0.18 -2.72 -2.42
N ILE A 41 0.09 -1.78 -3.32
CA ILE A 41 1.44 -1.61 -3.86
C ILE A 41 2.15 -0.56 -3.01
N LYS A 42 3.40 -0.82 -2.70
CA LYS A 42 4.28 0.12 -2.02
C LYS A 42 5.38 0.47 -2.99
N VAL A 43 5.64 1.76 -3.16
CA VAL A 43 6.68 2.26 -4.05
C VAL A 43 7.49 3.32 -3.34
N VAL A 44 8.77 3.39 -3.67
CA VAL A 44 9.70 4.39 -3.16
C VAL A 44 9.90 5.45 -4.24
N ILE A 45 9.63 6.70 -3.89
CA ILE A 45 9.90 7.86 -4.74
C ILE A 45 11.27 8.43 -4.34
N ARG A 46 12.13 8.60 -5.34
CA ARG A 46 13.47 9.18 -5.22
C ARG A 46 13.56 10.50 -6.00
N GLY A 47 14.55 11.32 -5.69
CA GLY A 47 14.82 12.59 -6.39
C GLY A 47 14.17 13.81 -5.74
N LEU A 48 13.40 13.61 -4.67
CA LEU A 48 12.83 14.68 -3.83
C LEU A 48 13.76 15.00 -2.65
N SER A 49 13.72 16.26 -2.17
CA SER A 49 14.43 16.64 -0.93
C SER A 49 13.85 15.91 0.27
N LYS A 50 14.66 15.56 1.27
CA LYS A 50 14.22 14.95 2.54
C LYS A 50 13.14 15.74 3.31
N ASP A 51 13.05 17.04 3.02
CA ASP A 51 12.13 17.98 3.66
C ASP A 51 10.93 18.34 2.75
N PHE A 52 10.77 17.62 1.63
CA PHE A 52 9.66 17.83 0.70
C PHE A 52 8.32 17.46 1.35
N ASP A 53 7.28 18.27 1.11
CA ASP A 53 5.97 18.06 1.73
C ASP A 53 5.28 16.84 1.11
N THR A 54 4.96 15.87 1.97
CA THR A 54 4.21 14.67 1.57
C THR A 54 2.81 14.99 1.04
N SER A 55 2.22 16.11 1.47
CA SER A 55 0.90 16.56 1.02
C SER A 55 0.94 16.98 -0.45
N GLU A 56 2.05 17.61 -0.90
CA GLU A 56 2.25 17.95 -2.31
C GLU A 56 2.43 16.68 -3.17
N ILE A 57 3.15 15.67 -2.67
CA ILE A 57 3.27 14.37 -3.34
C ILE A 57 1.89 13.76 -3.52
N ILE A 58 1.10 13.69 -2.44
CA ILE A 58 -0.26 13.12 -2.47
C ILE A 58 -1.14 13.89 -3.46
N SER A 59 -1.17 15.21 -3.38
CA SER A 59 -2.00 16.04 -4.26
C SER A 59 -1.60 15.87 -5.73
N HIS A 60 -0.30 15.83 -6.03
CA HIS A 60 0.19 15.62 -7.39
C HIS A 60 -0.26 14.27 -7.96
N LEU A 61 -0.11 13.20 -7.17
CA LEU A 61 -0.56 11.86 -7.56
C LEU A 61 -2.08 11.80 -7.74
N GLN A 62 -2.85 12.43 -6.85
CA GLN A 62 -4.30 12.53 -6.97
C GLN A 62 -4.74 13.27 -8.24
N ASN A 63 -4.06 14.37 -8.60
CA ASN A 63 -4.33 15.12 -9.82
C ASN A 63 -4.04 14.31 -11.11
N GLN A 64 -3.15 13.31 -11.02
CA GLN A 64 -2.89 12.36 -12.12
C GLN A 64 -3.83 11.14 -12.12
N GLY A 65 -4.81 11.10 -11.21
CA GLY A 65 -5.80 10.04 -11.11
C GLY A 65 -5.38 8.84 -10.28
N PHE A 66 -4.30 8.95 -9.49
CA PHE A 66 -3.93 7.92 -8.51
C PHE A 66 -4.67 8.13 -7.19
N ALA A 67 -4.81 7.06 -6.41
CA ALA A 67 -5.44 7.10 -5.09
C ALA A 67 -4.44 6.67 -4.00
N PRO A 68 -3.37 7.45 -3.73
CA PRO A 68 -2.42 7.10 -2.68
C PRO A 68 -3.12 7.05 -1.31
N THR A 69 -2.89 5.96 -0.58
CA THR A 69 -3.48 5.72 0.74
C THR A 69 -2.61 6.31 1.85
N LEU A 70 -1.29 6.23 1.69
CA LEU A 70 -0.30 6.73 2.65
C LEU A 70 0.94 7.23 1.92
N CYS A 71 1.57 8.28 2.44
CA CYS A 71 2.88 8.78 2.01
C CYS A 71 3.68 9.23 3.23
N HIS A 72 4.93 8.78 3.37
CA HIS A 72 5.81 9.21 4.45
C HIS A 72 7.29 9.16 4.05
N PRO A 73 8.14 10.05 4.60
CA PRO A 73 9.58 9.99 4.38
C PRO A 73 10.17 8.74 5.04
N ILE A 74 11.14 8.13 4.38
CA ILE A 74 11.89 6.99 4.94
C ILE A 74 12.97 7.53 5.87
N ARG A 75 13.01 7.03 7.10
CA ARG A 75 13.98 7.43 8.12
C ARG A 75 15.16 6.49 8.21
N ASN A 76 16.35 7.06 8.35
CA ASN A 76 17.52 6.35 8.81
C ASN A 76 17.38 6.06 10.31
N ARG A 77 17.35 4.77 10.66
CA ARG A 77 17.18 4.33 12.06
C ARG A 77 18.37 4.69 12.95
N GLN A 78 19.58 4.81 12.39
CA GLN A 78 20.79 5.07 13.19
C GLN A 78 20.96 6.57 13.47
N SER A 79 20.79 7.42 12.46
CA SER A 79 20.95 8.87 12.60
C SER A 79 19.67 9.62 12.98
N ASN A 80 18.52 8.93 12.97
CA ASN A 80 17.18 9.52 13.17
C ASN A 80 16.86 10.68 12.20
N THR A 81 17.48 10.67 11.02
CA THR A 81 17.26 11.66 9.95
C THR A 81 16.50 11.05 8.77
N ASN A 82 15.75 11.87 8.03
CA ASN A 82 15.07 11.42 6.81
C ASN A 82 16.08 11.22 5.67
N PHE A 83 15.87 10.19 4.86
CA PHE A 83 16.47 10.07 3.53
C PHE A 83 15.71 10.96 2.54
N ASN A 84 16.32 11.18 1.36
CA ASN A 84 15.67 11.75 0.19
C ASN A 84 14.75 10.71 -0.51
N LEU A 85 13.98 9.97 0.28
CA LEU A 85 13.17 8.83 -0.14
C LEU A 85 11.81 8.90 0.54
N PHE A 86 10.75 8.68 -0.24
CA PHE A 86 9.37 8.69 0.25
C PHE A 86 8.70 7.37 -0.08
N LEU A 87 8.12 6.72 0.94
CA LEU A 87 7.33 5.51 0.75
C LEU A 87 5.88 5.90 0.50
N VAL A 88 5.36 5.56 -0.68
CA VAL A 88 3.97 5.76 -1.06
C VAL A 88 3.27 4.42 -1.19
N THR A 89 2.10 4.32 -0.57
CA THR A 89 1.23 3.16 -0.62
C THR A 89 0.03 3.48 -1.48
N LEU A 90 -0.28 2.63 -2.46
CA LEU A 90 -1.45 2.75 -3.33
C LEU A 90 -2.26 1.44 -3.32
N PRO A 91 -3.58 1.48 -3.59
CA PRO A 91 -4.36 0.26 -3.79
C PRO A 91 -3.87 -0.47 -5.04
N LYS A 92 -3.89 -1.81 -5.04
CA LYS A 92 -3.45 -2.63 -6.19
C LYS A 92 -4.52 -2.68 -7.30
N ILE A 93 -4.79 -1.53 -7.90
CA ILE A 93 -5.64 -1.39 -9.09
C ILE A 93 -4.80 -1.22 -10.36
N THR A 94 -5.42 -1.39 -11.53
CA THR A 94 -4.74 -1.26 -12.83
C THR A 94 -4.03 0.09 -12.95
N LYS A 95 -4.72 1.18 -12.58
CA LYS A 95 -4.17 2.54 -12.63
C LYS A 95 -2.91 2.67 -11.79
N SER A 96 -2.85 2.09 -10.60
CA SER A 96 -1.68 2.17 -9.71
C SER A 96 -0.42 1.53 -10.31
N LYS A 97 -0.53 0.62 -11.28
CA LYS A 97 0.66 0.08 -11.98
C LYS A 97 1.33 1.12 -12.89
N GLU A 98 0.60 2.14 -13.32
CA GLU A 98 1.15 3.23 -14.13
C GLU A 98 2.03 4.17 -13.30
N ILE A 99 2.07 4.02 -11.97
CA ILE A 99 2.90 4.86 -11.08
C ILE A 99 4.38 4.83 -11.49
N TYR A 100 4.88 3.70 -12.01
CA TYR A 100 6.27 3.55 -12.45
C TYR A 100 6.61 4.38 -13.71
N GLN A 101 5.61 4.94 -14.38
CA GLN A 101 5.79 5.81 -15.55
C GLN A 101 5.90 7.29 -15.16
N ILE A 102 5.72 7.63 -13.88
CA ILE A 102 5.89 9.00 -13.40
C ILE A 102 7.36 9.37 -13.41
N GLU A 103 7.69 10.40 -14.18
CA GLU A 103 9.05 10.96 -14.24
C GLU A 103 9.18 12.27 -13.48
N PHE A 104 8.07 12.94 -13.18
CA PHE A 104 8.06 14.26 -12.55
C PHE A 104 7.01 14.38 -11.46
N ILE A 105 7.38 15.04 -10.37
CA ILE A 105 6.45 15.53 -9.35
C ILE A 105 6.69 17.04 -9.23
N GLY A 106 5.65 17.81 -9.55
CA GLY A 106 5.80 19.25 -9.75
C GLY A 106 6.78 19.57 -10.88
N ARG A 107 7.90 20.23 -10.55
CA ARG A 107 9.01 20.53 -11.48
C ARG A 107 10.25 19.66 -11.26
N MET A 108 10.17 18.71 -10.34
CA MET A 108 11.30 17.88 -9.94
C MET A 108 11.25 16.55 -10.67
N ARG A 109 12.40 16.12 -11.20
CA ARG A 109 12.55 14.80 -11.79
C ARG A 109 12.64 13.76 -10.68
N VAL A 110 11.85 12.69 -10.80
CA VAL A 110 11.78 11.61 -9.82
C VAL A 110 12.01 10.25 -10.47
N THR A 111 12.40 9.28 -9.65
CA THR A 111 12.45 7.87 -10.03
C THR A 111 11.59 7.08 -9.05
N ILE A 112 10.75 6.19 -9.57
CA ILE A 112 9.87 5.34 -8.77
C ILE A 112 10.36 3.89 -8.81
N GLU A 113 10.53 3.31 -7.63
CA GLU A 113 11.03 1.94 -7.45
C GLU A 113 10.08 1.11 -6.59
N SER A 114 10.10 -0.22 -6.77
CA SER A 114 9.31 -1.18 -5.99
C SER A 114 10.05 -1.64 -4.73
#